data_AF-A0A842YA72-F1
#
_entry.id   AF-A0A842YA72-F1
#
_cell.length_a   1.000
_cell.length_b   1.000
_cell.length_c   1.000
_cell.angle_alpha   90.00
_cell.angle_beta   90.00
_cell.angle_gamma   90.00
#
_symmetry.space_group_name_H-M   'P 1'
#
loop_
_entity.id
_entity.type
_entity.pdbx_description
1 polymer ?
#
loop_
_entity_poly.entity_id
_entity_poly.type
_entity_poly.pdbx_seq_one_letter_code
_entity_poly.pdbx_strand_id
1 'polypeptide(L)' 'ISDTSRSRSIEVLKLRGSKHSSRIHSMRITDEGIRVWPGEISPGH' A
#
# COMPACT_ATOMS: atom_id res chain seq x y z
N ILE A 1 20.32 17.47 -1.81
CA ILE A 1 20.12 16.01 -1.68
C ILE A 1 18.73 15.73 -2.20
N SER A 2 18.59 15.10 -3.37
CA SER A 2 17.28 14.69 -3.88
C SER A 2 16.69 13.69 -2.90
N ASP A 3 15.63 14.11 -2.21
CA ASP A 3 14.88 13.24 -1.30
C ASP A 3 14.35 12.05 -2.11
N THR A 4 15.03 10.91 -2.00
CA THR A 4 14.62 9.70 -2.71
C THR A 4 13.47 9.11 -1.92
N SER A 5 12.28 9.68 -2.08
CA SER A 5 11.10 9.23 -1.35
C SER A 5 10.81 7.78 -1.71
N ARG A 6 11.10 6.85 -0.79
CA ARG A 6 10.84 5.41 -0.99
C ARG A 6 9.34 5.18 -1.04
N SER A 7 8.85 4.67 -2.18
CA SER A 7 7.48 4.15 -2.29
C SER A 7 7.39 2.78 -1.63
N ARG A 8 6.22 2.50 -1.03
CA ARG A 8 5.90 1.21 -0.40
C ARG A 8 4.47 0.84 -0.75
N SER A 9 4.25 -0.45 -0.96
CA SER A 9 2.94 -1.00 -1.28
C SER A 9 2.71 -2.34 -0.58
N ILE A 10 1.44 -2.72 -0.46
CA ILE A 10 0.99 -3.97 0.16
C ILE A 10 -0.09 -4.62 -0.70
N GLU A 11 -0.10 -5.95 -0.75
CA GLU A 11 -1.11 -6.75 -1.43
C GLU A 11 -1.58 -7.88 -0.51
N VAL A 12 -2.87 -8.18 -0.56
CA VAL A 12 -3.43 -9.37 0.10
C VAL A 12 -3.42 -10.52 -0.91
N LEU A 13 -2.42 -11.39 -0.84
CA LEU A 13 -2.32 -12.56 -1.72
C LEU A 13 -3.35 -13.64 -1.40
N LYS A 14 -3.75 -13.76 -0.12
CA LYS A 14 -4.70 -14.76 0.34
C LYS A 14 -5.37 -14.33 1.64
N LEU A 15 -6.70 -14.46 1.70
CA LEU A 15 -7.49 -14.38 2.92
C LEU A 15 -8.41 -15.59 3.02
N ARG A 16 -8.23 -16.45 4.03
CA ARG A 16 -9.04 -17.68 4.16
C ARG A 16 -10.47 -17.34 4.55
N GLY A 17 -11.44 -18.03 3.94
CA GLY A 17 -12.85 -17.94 4.32
C GLY A 17 -13.53 -16.62 3.95
N SER A 18 -12.87 -15.74 3.19
CA SER A 18 -13.46 -14.47 2.73
C SER A 18 -12.92 -14.07 1.37
N LYS A 19 -13.73 -13.33 0.61
CA LYS A 19 -13.24 -12.58 -0.55
C LYS A 19 -12.33 -11.45 -0.06
N HIS A 20 -11.35 -11.07 -0.87
CA HIS A 20 -10.47 -9.94 -0.62
C HIS A 20 -10.16 -9.18 -1.92
N SER A 21 -9.66 -7.95 -1.78
CA SER A 21 -9.09 -7.19 -2.89
C SER A 21 -7.88 -7.91 -3.46
N SER A 22 -7.77 -7.99 -4.79
CA SER A 22 -6.58 -8.44 -5.52
C SER A 22 -5.72 -7.27 -6.01
N ARG A 23 -5.90 -6.07 -5.45
CA ARG A 23 -5.16 -4.86 -5.84
C ARG A 23 -3.95 -4.66 -4.93
N ILE A 24 -2.93 -4.04 -5.50
CA ILE A 24 -1.80 -3.48 -4.75
C ILE A 24 -2.23 -2.12 -4.19
N HIS A 25 -1.96 -1.89 -2.91
CA HIS A 25 -2.33 -0.67 -2.19
C HIS A 25 -1.09 0.08 -1.74
N SER A 26 -1.08 1.40 -1.92
CA SER A 26 -0.03 2.26 -1.37
C SER A 26 -0.06 2.26 0.15
N MET A 27 1.12 2.30 0.77
CA MET A 27 1.24 2.39 2.23
C MET A 27 2.38 3.30 2.66
N ARG A 28 2.30 3.80 3.89
CA ARG A 28 3.36 4.55 4.57
C ARG A 28 3.50 4.04 6.00
N ILE A 29 4.73 4.06 6.48
CA ILE A 29 5.05 3.88 7.89
C ILE A 29 5.22 5.28 8.46
N THR A 30 4.49 5.58 9.51
CA THR A 30 4.49 6.86 10.23
C THR A 30 4.80 6.59 11.70
N ASP A 31 5.00 7.65 12.48
CA ASP A 31 5.23 7.53 13.92
C ASP A 31 3.98 6.97 14.64
N GLU A 32 2.81 7.05 14.01
CA GLU A 32 1.53 6.47 14.48
C GLU A 32 1.28 5.05 13.93
N GLY A 33 2.27 4.45 13.26
CA GLY A 33 2.18 3.11 12.67
C GLY A 33 1.92 3.09 11.16
N ILE A 34 1.34 1.99 10.67
CA ILE A 34 1.13 1.73 9.23
C ILE A 34 -0.21 2.31 8.77
N ARG A 35 -0.17 3.12 7.71
CA ARG A 35 -1.36 3.60 7.00
C ARG A 35 -1.40 3.04 5.58
N VAL A 36 -2.54 2.51 5.19
CA VAL A 36 -2.81 1.90 3.87
C VAL A 36 -3.93 2.67 3.18
N TRP A 37 -3.79 2.94 1.88
CA TRP A 37 -4.79 3.64 1.06
C TRP A 37 -5.39 2.68 0.01
N PRO A 38 -6.51 2.01 0.33
CA PRO A 38 -7.17 1.13 -0.62
C PRO A 38 -7.91 1.94 -1.70
N GLY A 39 -7.32 2.01 -2.91
CA GLY A 39 -7.98 2.59 -4.09
C GLY A 39 -7.23 3.72 -4.78
N GLU A 40 -6.17 4.27 -4.17
CA GLU A 40 -5.28 5.19 -4.86
C GLU A 40 -4.32 4.40 -5.76
N ILE A 41 -4.45 4.61 -7.07
CA ILE A 41 -3.42 4.30 -8.04
C ILE A 41 -2.20 5.13 -7.63
N SER A 42 -1.05 4.52 -7.36
CA SER A 42 0.18 5.29 -7.13
C SER A 42 0.35 6.29 -8.27
N PRO A 43 0.59 7.60 -8.00
CA PRO A 43 0.85 8.57 -9.06
C PRO A 43 2.17 8.16 -9.70
N GLY A 44 2.10 7.51 -10.86
CA GLY A 44 3.26 6.90 -11.52
C GLY A 44 2.97 5.72 -12.47
N HIS A 45 1.71 5.31 -12.64
CA HIS A 45 1.25 4.49 -13.78
C HIS A 45 0.21 5.26 -14.59
#